data_AF-A0A4V0I940-F1
#
_entry.id   AF-A0A4V0I940-F1
#
_cell.length_a   1.000
_cell.length_b   1.000
_cell.length_c   1.000
_cell.angle_alpha   90.00
_cell.angle_beta   90.00
_cell.angle_gamma   90.00
#
_symmetry.space_group_name_H-M   'P 1'
#
loop_
_entity.id
_entity.type
_entity.pdbx_description
1 polymer ?
#
loop_
_entity_poly.entity_id
_entity_poly.type
_entity_poly.pdbx_seq_one_letter_code
_entity_poly.pdbx_strand_id
1 'polypeptide(L)'
;MTEPTPYCTPWSLHFESDGTEDYGVVRDAARHVLAESSTFWLPQEGDPTPTALAAIRLMAVAPRLLEALHYLLAETVDMDLKYGIGLSEGEEEARGMALSAIAAAAGEDA
;
A
#
# COMPACT_ATOMS: atom_id res chain seq x y z
N MET A 1 26.37 24.81 4.97
CA MET A 1 25.39 24.01 4.20
C MET A 1 25.56 22.58 4.66
N THR A 2 24.64 22.08 5.48
CA THR A 2 24.59 20.67 5.87
C THR A 2 24.06 19.87 4.69
N GLU A 3 24.81 18.87 4.23
CA GLU A 3 24.32 17.90 3.25
C GLU A 3 23.06 17.20 3.80
N PRO A 4 22.03 16.95 2.98
CA PRO A 4 20.88 16.17 3.42
C PRO A 4 21.35 14.76 3.75
N THR A 5 21.17 14.36 5.01
CA THR A 5 21.45 13.00 5.48
C THR A 5 20.72 12.02 4.57
N PRO A 6 21.39 11.02 3.96
CA PRO A 6 20.71 10.04 3.14
C PRO A 6 19.68 9.31 4.01
N TYR A 7 18.40 9.41 3.65
CA TYR A 7 17.32 8.76 4.37
C TYR A 7 17.53 7.24 4.36
N CYS A 8 17.45 6.60 5.52
CA CYS A 8 17.55 5.14 5.62
C CYS A 8 16.29 4.48 5.05
N THR A 9 16.35 4.05 3.80
CA THR A 9 15.32 3.18 3.21
C THR A 9 15.41 1.76 3.77
N PRO A 10 14.30 1.03 3.94
CA PRO A 10 12.92 1.41 3.60
C PRO A 10 12.31 2.38 4.63
N TRP A 11 11.34 3.19 4.19
CA TRP A 11 10.52 4.01 5.06
C TRP A 11 9.17 3.32 5.35
N SER A 12 8.50 3.74 6.41
CA SER A 12 7.20 3.21 6.87
C SER A 12 6.25 4.34 7.24
N LEU A 13 4.96 4.15 7.01
CA LEU A 13 3.89 5.09 7.34
C LEU A 13 3.11 4.59 8.56
N HIS A 14 2.99 5.43 9.58
CA HIS A 14 2.32 5.15 10.85
C HIS A 14 1.15 6.11 11.06
N PHE A 15 0.14 5.64 11.80
CA PHE A 15 -0.95 6.47 12.31
C PHE A 15 -0.83 6.60 13.80
N GLU A 16 -0.82 7.84 14.27
CA GLU A 16 -0.76 8.15 15.68
C GLU A 16 -1.90 9.09 16.04
N SER A 17 -2.28 9.04 17.31
CA SER A 17 -3.30 9.91 17.89
C SER A 17 -2.66 10.60 19.08
N ASP A 18 -2.82 11.91 19.18
CA ASP A 18 -2.38 12.67 20.37
C ASP A 18 -3.43 12.63 21.50
N GLY A 19 -4.49 11.86 21.32
CA GLY A 19 -5.65 11.78 22.22
C GLY A 19 -6.78 12.73 21.86
N THR A 20 -6.57 13.64 20.90
CA THR A 20 -7.59 14.54 20.35
C THR A 20 -7.67 14.38 18.83
N GLU A 21 -6.56 14.37 18.11
CA GLU A 21 -6.54 14.31 16.66
C GLU A 21 -5.61 13.20 16.13
N ASP A 22 -6.00 12.60 15.01
CA ASP A 22 -5.18 11.64 14.26
C ASP A 22 -4.25 12.38 13.28
N TYR A 23 -3.03 11.87 13.17
CA TYR A 23 -2.00 12.35 12.24
C TYR A 23 -1.16 11.18 11.69
N GLY A 24 -0.52 11.43 10.55
CA GLY A 24 0.32 10.46 9.84
C GLY A 24 1.80 10.78 10.02
N VAL A 25 2.61 9.75 10.28
CA VAL A 25 4.06 9.89 10.48
C VAL A 25 4.80 8.94 9.55
N VAL A 26 5.68 9.49 8.71
CA VAL A 26 6.63 8.71 7.90
C VAL A 26 7.91 8.55 8.70
N ARG A 27 8.38 7.31 8.85
CA ARG A 27 9.62 6.97 9.55
C ARG A 27 10.59 6.22 8.67
N ASP A 28 11.88 6.49 8.83
CA ASP A 28 12.94 5.71 8.19
C ASP A 28 13.10 4.33 8.84
N ALA A 29 14.01 3.50 8.31
CA ALA A 29 14.29 2.17 8.85
C ALA A 29 14.84 2.18 10.29
N ALA A 30 15.43 3.30 10.72
CA ALA A 30 15.91 3.52 12.08
C ALA A 30 14.83 4.14 13.00
N ARG A 31 13.60 4.28 12.51
CA ARG A 31 12.43 4.87 13.17
C ARG A 31 12.52 6.39 13.39
N HIS A 32 13.42 7.09 12.72
CA HIS A 32 13.44 8.56 12.74
C HIS A 32 12.28 9.11 11.93
N VAL A 33 11.62 10.15 12.45
CA VAL A 33 10.56 10.85 11.74
C VAL A 33 11.14 11.61 10.55
N LEU A 34 10.71 11.24 9.35
CA LEU A 34 11.05 11.90 8.10
C LEU A 34 10.04 12.99 7.74
N ALA A 35 8.77 12.75 8.02
CA ALA A 35 7.68 13.68 7.79
C ALA A 35 6.53 13.41 8.75
N GLU A 36 5.81 14.46 9.11
CA GLU A 36 4.59 14.42 9.90
C GLU A 36 3.54 15.23 9.15
N SER A 37 2.32 14.69 9.04
CA SER A 37 1.21 15.46 8.49
C SER A 37 0.71 16.48 9.51
N SER A 38 0.03 17.53 9.07
CA SER A 38 -0.87 18.24 9.98
C SER A 38 -1.92 17.26 10.53
N THR A 39 -2.45 17.55 11.72
CA THR A 39 -3.62 16.84 12.24
C THR A 39 -4.77 17.00 11.25
N PHE A 40 -5.49 15.91 11.01
CA PHE A 40 -6.51 15.89 9.95
C PHE A 40 -7.84 15.27 10.36
N TRP A 41 -7.97 14.75 11.59
CA TRP A 41 -9.24 14.18 12.03
C TRP A 41 -9.40 14.11 13.56
N LEU A 42 -10.52 14.62 14.05
CA LEU A 42 -11.07 14.36 15.38
C LEU A 42 -12.37 13.56 15.17
N PRO A 43 -12.43 12.26 15.47
CA PRO A 43 -13.64 11.47 15.27
C PRO A 43 -14.77 11.93 16.18
N GLN A 44 -15.88 12.42 15.62
CA GLN A 44 -17.16 12.47 16.32
C GLN A 44 -18.01 11.25 15.97
N GLU A 45 -18.89 10.84 16.88
CA GLU A 45 -19.74 9.66 16.68
C GLU A 45 -20.60 9.81 15.41
N GLY A 46 -20.41 8.91 14.45
CA GLY A 46 -21.13 8.91 13.17
C GLY A 46 -20.46 9.65 12.02
N ASP A 47 -19.30 10.28 12.23
CA ASP A 47 -18.57 10.93 11.14
C ASP A 47 -18.01 9.91 10.15
N PRO A 48 -18.17 10.12 8.83
CA PRO A 48 -17.54 9.26 7.84
C PRO A 48 -16.01 9.40 7.91
N THR A 49 -15.30 8.31 7.65
CA THR A 49 -13.82 8.36 7.55
C THR A 49 -13.41 9.39 6.51
N PRO A 50 -12.57 10.39 6.84
CA PRO A 50 -12.11 11.37 5.87
C PRO A 50 -11.39 10.72 4.69
N THR A 51 -11.57 11.26 3.49
CA THR A 51 -10.91 10.76 2.26
C THR A 51 -9.38 10.69 2.41
N ALA A 52 -8.78 11.67 3.10
CA ALA A 52 -7.35 11.67 3.40
C ALA A 52 -6.94 10.46 4.27
N LEU A 53 -7.68 10.19 5.35
CA LEU A 53 -7.43 9.03 6.22
C LEU A 53 -7.59 7.72 5.44
N ALA A 54 -8.61 7.60 4.60
CA ALA A 54 -8.83 6.43 3.76
C ALA A 54 -7.66 6.21 2.78
N ALA A 55 -7.21 7.27 2.10
CA ALA A 55 -6.08 7.21 1.18
C ALA A 55 -4.77 6.83 1.87
N ILE A 56 -4.48 7.44 3.03
CA ILE A 56 -3.28 7.12 3.82
C ILE A 56 -3.35 5.66 4.31
N ARG A 57 -4.53 5.18 4.75
CA ARG A 57 -4.69 3.79 5.20
C ARG A 57 -4.41 2.83 4.05
N LEU A 58 -4.91 3.13 2.86
CA LEU A 58 -4.62 2.36 1.65
C LEU A 58 -3.11 2.35 1.35
N MET A 59 -2.44 3.49 1.38
CA MET A 59 -0.98 3.57 1.17
C MET A 59 -0.20 2.71 2.17
N ALA A 60 -0.61 2.69 3.44
CA ALA A 60 0.05 1.90 4.48
C ALA A 60 -0.10 0.38 4.27
N VAL A 61 -1.23 -0.09 3.74
CA VAL A 61 -1.48 -1.52 3.50
C VAL A 61 -1.13 -1.98 2.08
N ALA A 62 -0.98 -1.05 1.13
CA ALA A 62 -0.74 -1.34 -0.28
C ALA A 62 0.42 -2.32 -0.54
N PRO A 63 1.59 -2.22 0.12
CA PRO A 63 2.67 -3.18 -0.08
C PRO A 63 2.27 -4.62 0.27
N ARG A 64 1.51 -4.80 1.36
CA ARG A 64 1.03 -6.12 1.80
C ARG A 64 -0.08 -6.65 0.88
N LEU A 65 -0.94 -5.77 0.38
CA LEU A 65 -1.95 -6.14 -0.62
C LEU A 65 -1.30 -6.58 -1.93
N LEU A 66 -0.25 -5.89 -2.37
CA LEU A 66 0.53 -6.25 -3.55
C LEU A 66 1.20 -7.62 -3.40
N GLU A 67 1.85 -7.86 -2.26
CA GLU A 67 2.46 -9.17 -1.95
C GLU A 67 1.41 -10.30 -1.94
N ALA A 68 0.26 -10.06 -1.30
CA ALA A 68 -0.83 -11.01 -1.27
C ALA A 68 -1.39 -11.31 -2.68
N LEU A 69 -1.51 -10.30 -3.54
CA LEU A 69 -1.95 -10.46 -4.92
C LEU A 69 -0.95 -11.28 -5.75
N HIS A 70 0.34 -11.00 -5.62
CA HIS A 70 1.40 -11.80 -6.23
C HIS A 70 1.32 -13.27 -5.81
N TYR A 71 1.21 -13.51 -4.51
CA TYR A 71 1.14 -14.86 -3.96
C TYR A 71 -0.10 -15.61 -4.46
N LEU A 72 -1.26 -14.93 -4.50
CA LEU A 72 -2.49 -15.52 -5.00
C LEU A 72 -2.36 -15.92 -6.47
N LEU A 73 -1.82 -15.06 -7.34
CA LEU A 73 -1.61 -15.40 -8.75
C LEU A 73 -0.66 -16.59 -8.92
N ALA A 74 0.43 -16.62 -8.15
CA ALA A 74 1.43 -17.68 -8.23
C ALA A 74 0.85 -19.05 -7.80
N GLU A 75 0.08 -19.09 -6.72
CA GLU A 75 -0.42 -20.33 -6.13
C GLU A 75 -1.73 -20.84 -6.75
N THR A 76 -2.47 -20.00 -7.48
CA THR A 76 -3.70 -20.42 -8.17
C THR A 76 -3.51 -20.42 -9.67
N VAL A 77 -3.49 -19.25 -10.28
CA VAL A 77 -3.58 -19.07 -11.73
C VAL A 77 -2.35 -19.64 -12.44
N ASP A 78 -1.14 -19.33 -11.97
CA ASP A 78 0.10 -19.81 -12.60
C ASP A 78 0.32 -21.31 -12.35
N MET A 79 -0.13 -21.81 -11.20
CA MET A 79 -0.17 -23.23 -10.86
C MET A 79 -1.10 -24.01 -11.81
N ASP A 80 -2.34 -23.54 -12.01
CA ASP A 80 -3.30 -24.16 -12.92
C ASP A 80 -2.77 -24.22 -14.36
N LEU A 81 -2.24 -23.11 -14.85
CA LEU A 81 -1.58 -23.04 -16.16
C LEU A 81 -0.41 -24.02 -16.27
N LYS A 82 0.42 -24.13 -15.23
CA LYS A 82 1.57 -25.06 -15.19
C LYS A 82 1.15 -26.53 -15.28
N TYR A 83 0.00 -26.89 -14.72
CA TYR A 83 -0.55 -28.25 -14.79
C TYR A 83 -1.49 -28.46 -15.99
N GLY A 84 -1.58 -27.49 -16.90
CA GLY A 84 -2.37 -27.59 -18.13
C GLY A 84 -3.87 -27.42 -17.93
N ILE A 85 -4.28 -26.87 -16.78
CA ILE A 85 -5.66 -26.43 -16.54
C ILE A 85 -5.79 -25.07 -17.24
N GLY A 86 -6.63 -25.01 -18.28
CA GLY A 86 -6.94 -23.77 -18.96
C GLY A 86 -7.76 -22.84 -18.09
N LEU A 87 -7.62 -21.54 -18.31
CA LEU A 87 -8.41 -20.52 -17.63
C LEU A 87 -9.73 -20.30 -18.37
N SER A 88 -10.78 -20.00 -17.62
CA SER A 88 -11.99 -19.41 -18.19
C SER A 88 -11.74 -17.97 -18.64
N GLU A 89 -12.60 -17.43 -19.50
CA GLU A 89 -12.54 -16.04 -19.97
C GLU A 89 -12.46 -15.03 -18.79
N GLY A 90 -13.26 -15.25 -17.75
CA GLY A 90 -13.25 -14.37 -16.56
C GLY A 90 -11.97 -14.49 -15.74
N GLU A 91 -11.32 -15.66 -15.72
CA GLU A 91 -10.04 -15.85 -15.04
C GLU A 91 -8.89 -15.23 -15.83
N GLU A 92 -8.92 -15.29 -17.16
CA GLU A 92 -7.97 -14.59 -18.03
C GLU A 92 -8.06 -13.07 -17.84
N GLU A 93 -9.28 -12.52 -17.82
CA GLU A 93 -9.51 -11.09 -17.56
C GLU A 93 -9.02 -10.69 -16.17
N ALA A 94 -9.41 -11.44 -15.12
CA ALA A 94 -9.00 -11.15 -13.74
C ALA A 94 -7.47 -11.22 -13.58
N ARG A 95 -6.82 -12.20 -14.21
CA ARG A 95 -5.36 -12.31 -14.25
C ARG A 95 -4.73 -11.10 -14.94
N GLY A 96 -5.28 -10.69 -16.08
CA GLY A 96 -4.81 -9.51 -16.82
C GLY A 96 -4.89 -8.23 -15.98
N MET A 97 -6.02 -8.00 -15.31
CA MET A 97 -6.20 -6.87 -14.40
C MET A 97 -5.20 -6.88 -13.25
N ALA A 98 -4.97 -8.05 -12.64
CA ALA A 98 -4.04 -8.18 -11.54
C ALA A 98 -2.58 -7.92 -11.96
N LEU A 99 -2.16 -8.46 -13.11
CA LEU A 99 -0.83 -8.22 -13.66
C LEU A 99 -0.62 -6.75 -14.03
N SER A 100 -1.63 -6.10 -14.59
CA SER A 100 -1.56 -4.66 -14.88
C SER A 100 -1.42 -3.83 -13.60
N ALA A 101 -2.19 -4.14 -12.55
CA ALA A 101 -2.06 -3.45 -11.27
C ALA A 101 -0.67 -3.66 -10.61
N ILE A 102 -0.10 -4.85 -10.76
CA ILE A 102 1.25 -5.18 -10.28
C ILE A 102 2.31 -4.36 -11.03
N ALA A 103 2.24 -4.29 -12.36
CA ALA A 103 3.17 -3.53 -13.18
C ALA A 103 3.12 -2.02 -12.83
N ALA A 104 1.92 -1.48 -12.67
CA ALA A 104 1.72 -0.10 -12.23
C ALA A 104 2.37 0.17 -10.85
N ALA A 105 2.22 -0.78 -9.91
CA ALA A 105 2.79 -0.65 -8.57
C ALA A 105 4.33 -0.78 -8.55
N ALA A 106 4.91 -1.54 -9.49
CA ALA A 106 6.35 -1.67 -9.67
C ALA A 106 6.99 -0.48 -10.41
N GLY A 107 6.17 0.41 -10.98
CA GLY A 107 6.64 1.52 -11.81
C GLY A 107 7.09 1.07 -13.21
N GLU A 108 6.65 -0.10 -13.66
CA GLU A 108 6.99 -0.68 -14.97
C GLU A 108 6.06 -0.18 -16.09
N ASP A 109 4.99 0.54 -15.73
CA ASP A 109 4.02 1.16 -16.65
C ASP A 109 4.37 2.61 -17.06
N ALA A 110 5.58 3.10 -16.74
CA ALA A 110 6.03 4.48 -16.98
C ALA A 110 7.05 4.62 -18.12
#